data_AF-A0A920T1Q4-F1
#
_entry.id   AF-A0A920T1Q4-F1
#
_cell.length_a   1.000
_cell.length_b   1.000
_cell.length_c   1.000
_cell.angle_alpha   90.00
_cell.angle_beta   90.00
_cell.angle_gamma   90.00
#
_symmetry.space_group_name_H-M   'P 1'
#
loop_
_entity.id
_entity.type
_entity.pdbx_description
1 polymer ?
#
loop_
_entity_poly.entity_id
_entity_poly.type
_entity_poly.pdbx_seq_one_letter_code
_entity_poly.pdbx_strand_id
1 'polypeptide(L)'
;MVDCLDCFNFCKRLVIPERFSNFIKTLKRRWKIIVSIESIFLVFFLMFLSLRVFDPASSGTEKPMDMMMLSAVTSAQYAPPQDLWLAGEPIAYYYFGYWIYGGLGTMSGVPPYISFNISLALAAGLAASIIAALVCTLVRRDGATNKASLVCGVLSAALLLLVSNLSGLWTILDITRLAPNKVLDWYHGFPLSTRK
;
A
#
# COMPACT_ATOMS: atom_id res chain seq x y z
N MET A 1 -13.15 17.72 -37.23
CA MET A 1 -13.65 18.57 -36.14
C MET A 1 -14.79 17.79 -35.51
N VAL A 2 -14.55 17.12 -34.39
CA VAL A 2 -15.57 16.27 -33.73
C VAL A 2 -16.54 17.23 -33.04
N ASP A 3 -17.81 17.18 -33.43
CA ASP A 3 -18.81 18.12 -32.94
C ASP A 3 -19.01 17.98 -31.43
N CYS A 4 -19.10 19.11 -30.73
CA CYS A 4 -19.32 19.16 -29.28
C CYS A 4 -20.61 18.41 -28.86
N LEU A 5 -21.56 18.27 -29.79
CA LEU A 5 -22.80 17.49 -29.63
C LEU A 5 -22.54 15.97 -29.53
N ASP A 6 -21.53 15.44 -30.23
CA ASP A 6 -21.19 14.02 -30.17
C ASP A 6 -20.53 13.65 -28.83
N CYS A 7 -19.75 14.55 -28.25
CA CYS A 7 -19.18 14.36 -26.92
C CYS A 7 -20.27 14.36 -25.83
N PHE A 8 -21.28 15.24 -25.97
CA PHE A 8 -22.41 15.30 -25.05
C PHE A 8 -23.32 14.06 -25.16
N ASN A 9 -23.57 13.57 -26.38
CA ASN A 9 -24.31 12.33 -26.61
C ASN A 9 -23.53 11.09 -26.18
N PHE A 10 -22.19 11.09 -26.30
CA PHE A 10 -21.31 10.05 -25.76
C PHE A 10 -21.36 10.01 -24.22
N CYS A 11 -21.34 11.18 -23.56
CA CYS A 11 -21.55 11.29 -22.12
C CYS A 11 -22.95 10.82 -21.68
N LYS A 12 -24.02 11.17 -22.40
CA LYS A 12 -25.38 10.64 -22.14
C LYS A 12 -25.48 9.13 -22.35
N ARG A 13 -24.70 8.57 -23.29
CA ARG A 13 -24.61 7.13 -23.55
C ARG A 13 -23.72 6.39 -22.54
N LEU A 14 -22.91 7.10 -21.75
CA LEU A 14 -22.20 6.57 -20.57
C LEU A 14 -23.08 6.63 -19.32
N VAL A 15 -23.91 7.68 -19.18
CA VAL A 15 -24.90 7.84 -18.10
C VAL A 15 -26.20 7.12 -18.48
N ILE A 16 -26.14 5.79 -18.62
CA ILE A 16 -27.33 4.97 -18.85
C ILE A 16 -27.93 4.66 -17.47
N PRO A 17 -29.15 5.12 -17.12
CA PRO A 17 -29.79 4.81 -15.84
C PRO A 17 -29.94 3.31 -15.56
N GLU A 18 -30.04 2.48 -16.62
CA GLU A 18 -29.96 1.01 -16.54
C GLU A 18 -28.64 0.52 -15.92
N ARG A 19 -27.52 1.15 -16.26
CA ARG A 19 -26.18 0.79 -15.75
C ARG A 19 -26.05 1.12 -14.26
N PHE A 20 -26.67 2.22 -13.81
CA PHE A 20 -26.71 2.60 -12.40
C PHE A 20 -27.57 1.63 -11.58
N SER A 21 -28.74 1.24 -12.08
CA SER A 21 -29.60 0.22 -11.45
C SER A 21 -28.87 -1.13 -11.32
N ASN A 22 -28.16 -1.56 -12.37
CA ASN A 22 -27.36 -2.79 -12.35
C ASN A 22 -26.14 -2.71 -11.41
N PHE A 23 -25.54 -1.53 -11.28
CA PHE A 23 -24.48 -1.28 -10.30
C PHE A 23 -25.00 -1.43 -8.87
N ILE A 24 -26.10 -0.76 -8.52
CA ILE A 24 -26.71 -0.85 -7.19
C ILE A 24 -27.16 -2.28 -6.87
N LYS A 25 -27.75 -3.00 -7.83
CA LYS A 25 -28.08 -4.42 -7.68
C LYS A 25 -26.83 -5.26 -7.40
N THR A 26 -25.73 -4.99 -8.09
CA THR A 26 -24.46 -5.71 -7.88
C THR A 26 -23.87 -5.39 -6.51
N LEU A 27 -23.92 -4.14 -6.08
CA LEU A 27 -23.48 -3.69 -4.77
C LEU A 27 -24.28 -4.39 -3.66
N LYS A 28 -25.62 -4.36 -3.74
CA LYS A 28 -26.51 -5.06 -2.80
C LYS A 28 -26.33 -6.58 -2.81
N ARG A 29 -25.94 -7.17 -3.94
CA ARG A 29 -25.69 -8.62 -4.03
C ARG A 29 -24.34 -9.01 -3.43
N ARG A 30 -23.32 -8.16 -3.55
CA ARG A 30 -21.93 -8.46 -3.17
C ARG A 30 -21.43 -7.70 -1.93
N TRP A 31 -22.31 -6.97 -1.25
CA TRP A 31 -21.95 -6.12 -0.11
C TRP A 31 -21.11 -6.82 0.96
N LYS A 32 -21.40 -8.09 1.28
CA LYS A 32 -20.62 -8.86 2.27
C LYS A 32 -19.15 -8.99 1.88
N ILE A 33 -18.87 -9.23 0.60
CA ILE A 33 -17.50 -9.36 0.08
C ILE A 33 -16.82 -8.00 0.06
N ILE A 34 -17.54 -6.96 -0.36
CA ILE A 34 -17.01 -5.59 -0.37
C ILE A 34 -16.62 -5.19 1.04
N VAL A 35 -17.54 -5.31 2.01
CA VAL A 35 -17.27 -5.02 3.43
C VAL A 35 -16.12 -5.86 3.97
N SER A 36 -15.97 -7.12 3.55
CA SER A 36 -14.85 -7.96 3.98
C SER A 36 -13.50 -7.51 3.40
N ILE A 37 -13.47 -7.02 2.15
CA ILE A 37 -12.23 -6.50 1.54
C ILE A 37 -11.87 -5.13 2.15
N GLU A 38 -12.87 -4.29 2.38
CA GLU A 38 -12.70 -2.99 3.06
C GLU A 38 -12.24 -3.17 4.51
N SER A 39 -12.72 -4.21 5.21
CA SER A 39 -12.22 -4.49 6.56
C SER A 39 -10.76 -4.96 6.54
N ILE A 40 -10.35 -5.77 5.55
CA ILE A 40 -8.94 -6.15 5.35
C ILE A 40 -8.09 -4.90 5.10
N PHE A 41 -8.52 -4.01 4.20
CA PHE A 41 -7.87 -2.71 3.96
C PHE A 41 -7.65 -1.97 5.29
N LEU A 42 -8.73 -1.78 6.06
CA LEU A 42 -8.72 -0.97 7.27
C LEU A 42 -7.85 -1.59 8.37
N VAL A 43 -7.88 -2.92 8.54
CA VAL A 43 -7.04 -3.62 9.52
C VAL A 43 -5.56 -3.45 9.18
N PHE A 44 -5.15 -3.69 7.94
CA PHE A 44 -3.75 -3.54 7.55
C PHE A 44 -3.30 -2.07 7.54
N PHE A 45 -4.16 -1.16 7.09
CA PHE A 45 -3.91 0.27 7.15
C PHE A 45 -3.64 0.73 8.60
N LEU A 46 -4.55 0.41 9.53
CA LEU A 46 -4.39 0.80 10.94
C LEU A 46 -3.19 0.11 11.59
N MET A 47 -2.93 -1.15 11.27
CA MET A 47 -1.75 -1.87 11.74
C MET A 47 -0.46 -1.16 11.31
N PHE A 48 -0.27 -0.89 10.01
CA PHE A 48 0.92 -0.19 9.53
C PHE A 48 0.99 1.26 10.02
N LEU A 49 -0.15 1.94 10.12
CA LEU A 49 -0.21 3.29 10.68
C LEU A 49 0.28 3.30 12.13
N SER A 50 -0.19 2.35 12.96
CA SER A 50 0.28 2.23 14.35
C SER A 50 1.78 1.98 14.43
N LEU A 51 2.34 1.13 13.58
CA LEU A 51 3.79 0.91 13.51
C LEU A 51 4.55 2.20 13.18
N ARG A 52 4.03 3.01 12.26
CA ARG A 52 4.63 4.32 11.90
C ARG A 52 4.42 5.40 12.95
N VAL A 53 3.40 5.29 13.81
CA VAL A 53 3.24 6.18 14.96
C VAL A 53 4.32 5.93 16.01
N PHE A 54 4.71 4.67 16.24
CA PHE A 54 5.78 4.33 17.19
C PHE A 54 7.18 4.71 16.71
N ASP A 55 7.46 4.54 15.42
CA ASP A 55 8.70 4.98 14.79
C ASP A 55 8.42 5.76 13.50
N PRO A 56 8.15 7.07 13.60
CA PRO A 56 7.86 7.91 12.45
C PRO A 56 9.12 8.32 11.68
N ALA A 57 10.32 8.01 12.19
CA ALA A 57 11.56 8.42 11.56
C ALA A 57 11.67 7.84 10.14
N SER A 58 12.17 8.66 9.21
CA SER A 58 12.50 8.28 7.84
C SER A 58 13.98 7.91 7.71
N SER A 59 14.60 7.42 8.78
CA SER A 59 15.98 6.96 8.81
C SER A 59 16.13 5.50 8.37
N GLY A 60 17.28 5.19 7.77
CA GLY A 60 17.69 3.84 7.40
C GLY A 60 17.35 3.44 5.96
N THR A 61 18.23 2.63 5.36
CA THR A 61 18.12 2.06 4.01
C THR A 61 17.45 2.98 2.98
N GLU A 62 16.25 2.64 2.53
CA GLU A 62 15.54 3.26 1.40
C GLU A 62 14.66 4.44 1.84
N LYS A 63 14.29 4.54 3.12
CA LYS A 63 13.36 5.57 3.62
C LYS A 63 13.85 7.01 3.39
N PRO A 64 15.14 7.35 3.54
CA PRO A 64 15.65 8.66 3.19
C PRO A 64 15.45 8.98 1.71
N MET A 65 15.54 7.99 0.82
CA MET A 65 15.36 8.18 -0.61
C MET A 65 13.90 8.46 -0.93
N ASP A 66 13.00 7.67 -0.36
CA ASP A 66 11.57 7.89 -0.57
C ASP A 66 11.11 9.26 -0.01
N MET A 67 11.68 9.67 1.12
CA MET A 67 11.43 11.00 1.69
C MET A 67 11.98 12.11 0.80
N MET A 68 13.19 11.93 0.24
CA MET A 68 13.78 12.85 -0.73
C MET A 68 12.87 13.00 -1.95
N MET A 69 12.43 11.89 -2.56
CA MET A 69 11.55 11.88 -3.72
C MET A 69 10.21 12.58 -3.43
N LEU A 70 9.60 12.31 -2.27
CA LEU A 70 8.36 12.96 -1.86
C LEU A 70 8.57 14.46 -1.67
N SER A 71 9.63 14.88 -0.97
CA SER A 71 9.96 16.28 -0.77
C SER A 71 10.20 17.00 -2.08
N ALA A 72 11.00 16.43 -2.98
CA ALA A 72 11.30 16.96 -4.30
C ALA A 72 10.01 17.25 -5.09
N VAL A 73 9.11 16.27 -5.13
CA VAL A 73 7.80 16.37 -5.80
C VAL A 73 6.92 17.45 -5.16
N THR A 74 6.85 17.51 -3.83
CA THR A 74 6.01 18.51 -3.15
C THR A 74 6.54 19.94 -3.28
N SER A 75 7.85 20.11 -3.49
CA SER A 75 8.48 21.43 -3.70
C SER A 75 8.58 21.85 -5.17
N ALA A 76 8.36 20.94 -6.11
CA ALA A 76 8.55 21.21 -7.53
C ALA A 76 7.45 22.10 -8.10
N GLN A 77 7.83 23.14 -8.83
CA GLN A 77 6.90 24.02 -9.56
C GLN A 77 6.59 23.50 -10.97
N TYR A 78 7.53 22.77 -11.57
CA TYR A 78 7.44 22.22 -12.92
C TYR A 78 7.91 20.77 -12.93
N ALA A 79 7.43 19.99 -13.89
CA ALA A 79 7.93 18.64 -14.15
C ALA A 79 9.08 18.68 -15.18
N PRO A 80 10.09 17.81 -15.07
CA PRO A 80 10.33 16.85 -13.98
C PRO A 80 10.86 17.52 -12.69
N PRO A 81 10.57 16.96 -11.50
CA PRO A 81 11.12 17.45 -10.24
C PRO A 81 12.64 17.27 -10.20
N GLN A 82 13.32 18.20 -9.55
CA GLN A 82 14.78 18.16 -9.35
C GLN A 82 15.17 17.12 -8.30
N ASP A 83 16.25 16.39 -8.53
CA ASP A 83 16.86 15.50 -7.53
C ASP A 83 17.55 16.35 -6.44
N LEU A 84 17.16 16.16 -5.18
CA LEU A 84 17.71 16.92 -4.06
C LEU A 84 19.08 16.40 -3.60
N TRP A 85 19.48 15.22 -4.06
CA TRP A 85 20.84 14.70 -3.87
C TRP A 85 21.80 15.05 -5.00
N LEU A 86 21.29 15.22 -6.22
CA LEU A 86 22.09 15.62 -7.38
C LEU A 86 21.62 16.97 -7.91
N ALA A 87 22.21 18.03 -7.37
CA ALA A 87 21.84 19.40 -7.70
C ALA A 87 21.94 19.69 -9.21
N GLY A 88 20.89 20.28 -9.77
CA GLY A 88 20.79 20.63 -11.19
C GLY A 88 20.23 19.53 -12.08
N GLU A 89 20.12 18.29 -11.60
CA GLU A 89 19.60 17.17 -12.39
C GLU A 89 18.15 16.83 -12.02
N PRO A 90 17.34 16.32 -12.97
CA PRO A 90 16.00 15.82 -12.68
C PRO A 90 16.06 14.43 -12.05
N ILE A 91 15.01 14.05 -11.32
CA ILE A 91 14.86 12.69 -10.80
C ILE A 91 14.83 11.66 -11.94
N ALA A 92 15.79 10.74 -11.94
CA ALA A 92 15.91 9.66 -12.93
C ALA A 92 15.10 8.40 -12.60
N TYR A 93 14.34 8.41 -11.50
CA TYR A 93 13.53 7.29 -11.01
C TYR A 93 12.03 7.49 -11.25
N TYR A 94 11.27 6.41 -11.14
CA TYR A 94 9.81 6.47 -11.17
C TYR A 94 9.26 7.24 -9.96
N TYR A 95 8.69 8.41 -10.20
CA TYR A 95 8.20 9.30 -9.13
C TYR A 95 6.68 9.50 -9.10
N PHE A 96 5.92 8.86 -9.99
CA PHE A 96 4.48 9.11 -10.11
C PHE A 96 3.70 8.71 -8.84
N GLY A 97 4.13 7.68 -8.12
CA GLY A 97 3.57 7.35 -6.81
C GLY A 97 3.71 8.51 -5.81
N TYR A 98 4.89 9.14 -5.77
CA TYR A 98 5.14 10.31 -4.93
C TYR A 98 4.32 11.53 -5.36
N TRP A 99 3.97 11.67 -6.64
CA TRP A 99 3.01 12.69 -7.11
C TRP A 99 1.61 12.48 -6.56
N ILE A 100 1.12 11.24 -6.55
CA ILE A 100 -0.20 10.92 -5.99
C ILE A 100 -0.21 11.22 -4.49
N TYR A 101 0.74 10.64 -3.74
CA TYR A 101 0.79 10.78 -2.29
C TYR A 101 1.15 12.20 -1.84
N GLY A 102 2.15 12.81 -2.48
CA GLY A 102 2.57 14.18 -2.22
C GLY A 102 1.49 15.19 -2.57
N GLY A 103 0.83 15.03 -3.72
CA GLY A 103 -0.28 15.87 -4.13
C GLY A 103 -1.45 15.83 -3.13
N LEU A 104 -1.87 14.64 -2.71
CA LEU A 104 -2.91 14.48 -1.68
C LEU A 104 -2.49 15.11 -0.34
N GLY A 105 -1.22 14.95 0.07
CA GLY A 105 -0.67 15.57 1.27
C GLY A 105 -0.71 17.11 1.20
N THR A 106 -0.22 17.68 0.10
CA THR A 106 -0.21 19.13 -0.14
C THR A 106 -1.63 19.71 -0.19
N MET A 107 -2.56 19.05 -0.88
CA MET A 107 -3.98 19.46 -0.92
C MET A 107 -4.65 19.41 0.46
N SER A 108 -4.20 18.50 1.32
CA SER A 108 -4.70 18.37 2.70
C SER A 108 -4.01 19.32 3.69
N GLY A 109 -3.03 20.12 3.24
CA GLY A 109 -2.22 20.99 4.11
C GLY A 109 -1.30 20.22 5.06
N VAL A 110 -1.01 18.95 4.77
CA VAL A 110 -0.19 18.07 5.61
C VAL A 110 1.27 18.17 5.17
N PRO A 111 2.22 18.42 6.09
CA PRO A 111 3.63 18.52 5.73
C PRO A 111 4.18 17.16 5.24
N PRO A 112 5.22 17.16 4.38
CA PRO A 112 5.71 15.94 3.72
C PRO A 112 6.07 14.80 4.68
N TYR A 113 6.63 15.09 5.86
CA TYR A 113 7.04 14.05 6.83
C TYR A 113 5.84 13.31 7.45
N ILE A 114 4.69 13.97 7.61
CA ILE A 114 3.45 13.32 8.05
C ILE A 114 2.83 12.57 6.87
N SER A 115 2.77 13.22 5.70
CA SER A 115 2.23 12.62 4.48
C SER A 115 2.95 11.32 4.13
N PHE A 116 4.28 11.29 4.25
CA PHE A 116 5.12 10.11 4.05
C PHE A 116 4.66 8.91 4.89
N ASN A 117 4.48 9.13 6.20
CA ASN A 117 4.07 8.10 7.14
C ASN A 117 2.66 7.55 6.87
N ILE A 118 1.71 8.44 6.58
CA ILE A 118 0.34 8.05 6.22
C ILE A 118 0.32 7.31 4.89
N SER A 119 1.12 7.75 3.92
CA SER A 119 1.21 7.15 2.58
C SER A 119 1.78 5.74 2.62
N LEU A 120 2.78 5.48 3.48
CA LEU A 120 3.28 4.12 3.71
C LEU A 120 2.19 3.19 4.26
N ALA A 121 1.42 3.66 5.26
CA ALA A 121 0.32 2.89 5.81
C ALA A 121 -0.79 2.65 4.78
N LEU A 122 -1.12 3.68 3.98
CA LEU A 122 -2.09 3.63 2.90
C LEU A 122 -1.68 2.63 1.81
N ALA A 123 -0.41 2.65 1.38
CA ALA A 123 0.14 1.72 0.42
C ALA A 123 0.01 0.26 0.90
N ALA A 124 0.30 0.00 2.18
CA ALA A 124 0.13 -1.33 2.77
C ALA A 124 -1.34 -1.77 2.80
N GLY A 125 -2.26 -0.89 3.24
CA GLY A 125 -3.70 -1.18 3.22
C GLY A 125 -4.23 -1.48 1.82
N LEU A 126 -3.85 -0.66 0.83
CA LEU A 126 -4.24 -0.85 -0.58
C LEU A 126 -3.67 -2.15 -1.15
N ALA A 127 -2.40 -2.45 -0.88
CA ALA A 127 -1.80 -3.71 -1.31
C ALA A 127 -2.56 -4.93 -0.74
N ALA A 128 -2.92 -4.89 0.54
CA ALA A 128 -3.71 -5.95 1.20
C ALA A 128 -5.08 -6.14 0.53
N SER A 129 -5.79 -5.05 0.25
CA SER A 129 -7.13 -5.13 -0.32
C SER A 129 -7.12 -5.57 -1.78
N ILE A 130 -6.15 -5.09 -2.56
CA ILE A 130 -5.98 -5.47 -3.97
C ILE A 130 -5.68 -6.96 -4.09
N ILE A 131 -4.71 -7.48 -3.33
CA ILE A 131 -4.36 -8.90 -3.41
C ILE A 131 -5.47 -9.80 -2.87
N ALA A 132 -6.16 -9.39 -1.80
CA ALA A 132 -7.30 -10.11 -1.27
C ALA A 132 -8.45 -10.16 -2.28
N ALA A 133 -8.76 -9.04 -2.94
CA ALA A 133 -9.79 -8.95 -3.97
C ALA A 133 -9.44 -9.82 -5.19
N LEU A 134 -8.19 -9.77 -5.65
CA LEU A 134 -7.71 -10.56 -6.78
C LEU A 134 -7.80 -12.06 -6.49
N VAL A 135 -7.28 -12.52 -5.34
CA VAL A 135 -7.36 -13.93 -4.97
C VAL A 135 -8.81 -14.37 -4.74
N CYS A 136 -9.64 -13.54 -4.11
CA CYS A 136 -11.06 -13.84 -3.97
C CYS A 136 -11.75 -14.01 -5.33
N THR A 137 -11.46 -13.16 -6.30
CA THR A 137 -12.09 -13.25 -7.64
C THR A 137 -11.64 -14.50 -8.39
N LEU A 138 -10.35 -14.87 -8.33
CA LEU A 138 -9.80 -16.08 -8.94
C LEU A 138 -10.38 -17.36 -8.31
N VAL A 139 -10.37 -17.46 -6.98
CA VAL A 139 -10.87 -18.64 -6.26
C VAL A 139 -12.36 -18.85 -6.49
N ARG A 140 -13.14 -17.77 -6.58
CA ARG A 140 -14.58 -17.84 -6.92
C ARG A 140 -14.81 -18.23 -8.37
N ARG A 141 -13.96 -17.78 -9.29
CA ARG A 141 -14.05 -18.15 -10.71
C ARG A 141 -13.90 -19.66 -10.86
N ASP A 142 -13.03 -20.27 -10.06
CA ASP A 142 -12.77 -21.71 -10.09
C ASP A 142 -13.80 -22.53 -9.29
N GLY A 143 -14.93 -21.92 -8.89
CA GLY A 143 -16.09 -22.62 -8.30
C GLY A 143 -16.08 -22.76 -6.78
N ALA A 144 -15.11 -22.18 -6.08
CA ALA A 144 -15.06 -22.27 -4.62
C ALA A 144 -16.17 -21.49 -3.91
N THR A 145 -16.47 -21.89 -2.68
CA THR A 145 -17.47 -21.21 -1.84
C THR A 145 -17.02 -19.80 -1.44
N ASN A 146 -17.99 -18.94 -1.10
CA ASN A 146 -17.71 -17.58 -0.61
C ASN A 146 -16.77 -17.57 0.61
N LYS A 147 -16.91 -18.55 1.52
CA LYS A 147 -16.09 -18.64 2.73
C LYS A 147 -14.65 -19.00 2.39
N ALA A 148 -14.45 -20.02 1.56
CA ALA A 148 -13.11 -20.44 1.12
C ALA A 148 -12.38 -19.30 0.39
N SER A 149 -13.09 -18.60 -0.51
CA SER A 149 -12.56 -17.43 -1.19
C SER A 149 -12.06 -16.34 -0.23
N LEU A 150 -12.84 -16.01 0.81
CA LEU A 150 -12.44 -15.00 1.79
C LEU A 150 -11.23 -15.45 2.62
N VAL A 151 -11.19 -16.71 3.03
CA VAL A 151 -10.04 -17.28 3.75
C VAL A 151 -8.77 -17.19 2.89
N CYS A 152 -8.85 -17.57 1.61
CA CYS A 152 -7.73 -17.44 0.68
C CYS A 152 -7.32 -15.97 0.47
N GLY A 153 -8.27 -15.04 0.42
CA GLY A 153 -7.98 -13.60 0.30
C GLY A 153 -7.29 -13.01 1.54
N VAL A 154 -7.70 -13.42 2.75
CA VAL A 154 -7.02 -13.02 3.99
C VAL A 154 -5.61 -13.60 4.05
N LEU A 155 -5.47 -14.89 3.71
CA LEU A 155 -4.17 -15.55 3.63
C LEU A 155 -3.23 -14.87 2.64
N SER A 156 -3.72 -14.45 1.47
CA SER A 156 -2.89 -13.78 0.47
C SER A 156 -2.38 -12.41 0.95
N ALA A 157 -3.23 -11.62 1.61
CA ALA A 157 -2.82 -10.36 2.23
C ALA A 157 -1.76 -10.57 3.32
N ALA A 158 -1.95 -11.57 4.19
CA ALA A 158 -0.98 -11.92 5.21
C ALA A 158 0.35 -12.40 4.63
N LEU A 159 0.31 -13.24 3.59
CA LEU A 159 1.51 -13.73 2.91
C LEU A 159 2.30 -12.58 2.26
N LEU A 160 1.60 -11.66 1.59
CA LEU A 160 2.23 -10.54 0.90
C LEU A 160 2.90 -9.56 1.86
N LEU A 161 2.24 -9.20 2.97
CA LEU A 161 2.70 -8.09 3.82
C LEU A 161 3.46 -8.55 5.08
N LEU A 162 3.14 -9.71 5.64
CA LEU A 162 3.77 -10.20 6.87
C LEU A 162 4.85 -11.22 6.58
N VAL A 163 4.55 -12.23 5.75
CA VAL A 163 5.46 -13.35 5.53
C VAL A 163 6.58 -13.00 4.55
N SER A 164 6.31 -12.13 3.57
CA SER A 164 7.29 -11.64 2.60
C SER A 164 8.54 -11.05 3.25
N ASN A 165 8.38 -10.34 4.37
CA ASN A 165 9.48 -9.80 5.15
C ASN A 165 9.70 -10.62 6.43
N LEU A 166 10.40 -11.75 6.30
CA LEU A 166 10.74 -12.63 7.44
C LEU A 166 11.55 -11.94 8.54
N SER A 167 12.11 -10.74 8.29
CA SER A 167 12.85 -9.95 9.29
C SER A 167 12.05 -9.74 10.58
N GLY A 168 10.74 -9.51 10.48
CA GLY A 168 9.86 -9.37 11.65
C GLY A 168 9.82 -10.62 12.52
N LEU A 169 9.72 -11.80 11.90
CA LEU A 169 9.74 -13.08 12.59
C LEU A 169 11.07 -13.30 13.32
N TRP A 170 12.19 -13.03 12.64
CA TRP A 170 13.53 -13.15 13.25
C TRP A 170 13.71 -12.20 14.43
N THR A 171 13.20 -10.97 14.33
CA THR A 171 13.24 -10.00 15.43
C THR A 171 12.47 -10.50 16.65
N ILE A 172 11.28 -11.09 16.46
CA ILE A 172 10.51 -11.69 17.55
C ILE A 172 11.26 -12.87 18.17
N LEU A 173 11.87 -13.74 17.37
CA LEU A 173 12.65 -14.88 17.87
C LEU A 173 13.87 -14.44 18.67
N ASP A 174 14.56 -13.36 18.26
CA ASP A 174 15.71 -12.82 19.00
C ASP A 174 15.28 -12.19 20.34
N ILE A 175 14.18 -11.42 20.36
CA ILE A 175 13.66 -10.78 21.59
C ILE A 175 13.12 -11.82 22.58
N THR A 176 12.36 -12.80 22.10
CA THR A 176 11.71 -13.82 22.96
C THR A 176 12.64 -14.95 23.36
N ARG A 177 13.83 -15.06 22.73
CA ARG A 177 14.78 -16.16 22.90
C ARG A 177 14.15 -17.55 22.70
N LEU A 178 13.11 -17.63 21.87
CA LEU A 178 12.43 -18.90 21.55
C LEU A 178 13.28 -19.81 20.64
N ALA A 179 14.14 -19.22 19.80
CA ALA A 179 15.00 -19.98 18.90
C ALA A 179 16.29 -20.46 19.62
N PRO A 180 16.84 -21.64 19.24
CA PRO A 180 18.11 -22.09 19.77
C PRO A 180 19.23 -21.09 19.50
N ASN A 181 20.13 -20.88 20.47
CA ASN A 181 21.26 -19.94 20.33
C ASN A 181 22.07 -20.17 19.06
N LYS A 182 22.29 -21.44 18.64
CA LYS A 182 22.97 -21.75 17.38
C LYS A 182 22.30 -21.17 16.14
N VAL A 183 20.97 -21.13 16.12
CA VAL A 183 20.19 -20.59 15.00
C VAL A 183 20.26 -19.06 15.00
N LEU A 184 20.19 -18.44 16.18
CA LEU A 184 20.35 -16.99 16.31
C LEU A 184 21.78 -16.54 15.97
N ASP A 185 22.80 -17.28 16.42
CA ASP A 185 24.21 -17.03 16.09
C ASP A 185 24.44 -17.12 14.57
N TRP A 186 23.84 -18.11 13.90
CA TRP A 186 23.87 -18.20 12.44
C TRP A 186 23.17 -17.00 11.77
N TYR A 187 21.99 -16.61 12.25
CA TYR A 187 21.23 -15.49 11.70
C TYR A 187 21.97 -14.15 11.82
N HIS A 188 22.63 -13.91 12.96
CA HIS A 188 23.43 -12.70 13.18
C HIS A 188 24.82 -12.77 12.56
N GLY A 189 25.33 -13.97 12.25
CA GLY A 189 26.67 -14.19 11.72
C GLY A 189 27.78 -14.11 12.78
N PHE A 190 27.43 -13.99 14.07
CA PHE A 190 28.38 -13.98 15.19
C PHE A 190 27.71 -14.49 16.48
N PRO A 191 28.49 -15.02 17.45
CA PRO A 191 27.95 -15.55 18.68
C PRO A 191 27.25 -14.48 19.53
N LEU A 192 26.08 -14.80 20.10
CA LEU A 192 25.37 -13.90 21.01
C LEU A 192 26.19 -13.55 22.26
N SER A 193 27.18 -14.36 22.64
CA SER A 193 28.10 -14.06 23.75
C SER A 193 28.98 -12.84 23.52
N THR A 194 29.07 -12.32 22.29
CA THR A 194 29.88 -11.14 21.95
C THR A 194 29.07 -9.85 21.86
N ARG A 195 27.73 -9.87 22.06
CA ARG A 195 26.94 -8.64 22.22
C ARG A 195 27.25 -8.02 23.59
N LYS A 196 27.93 -6.87 23.58
CA LYS A 196 28.01 -5.97 24.75
C LYS A 196 26.70 -5.21 24.90
#